data_AF-A0A3A4PA30-F1
#
_entry.id   AF-A0A3A4PA30-F1
#
_cell.length_a   1.000
_cell.length_b   1.000
_cell.length_c   1.000
_cell.angle_alpha   90.00
_cell.angle_beta   90.00
_cell.angle_gamma   90.00
#
_symmetry.space_group_name_H-M   'P 1'
#
loop_
_entity.id
_entity.type
_entity.pdbx_description
1 polymer ?
#
loop_
_entity_poly.entity_id
_entity_poly.type
_entity_poly.pdbx_seq_one_letter_code
_entity_poly.pdbx_strand_id
1 'polypeptide(L)'
;GWTAATGSLDYGAWILGAILFVWQIPHFLALAWLYREDYAQGGFRMLPIIDPSGRTTCQLIVLYSLALIPLGLAATIAGLAGWLYALGSILLGIAMVFEGVRFSVRRRNTDARRLFLASILYLPLLLAFMVADQGSVHDCQTIAEVTIPSDPIDSL
;
A
#
# COMPACT_ATOMS: atom_id res chain seq x y z
N GLY A 1 16.17 4.07 2.68
CA GLY A 1 15.68 2.85 2.01
C GLY A 1 16.07 2.90 0.55
N TRP A 2 15.19 3.42 -0.31
CA TRP A 2 15.40 3.50 -1.76
C TRP A 2 16.70 4.21 -2.18
N THR A 3 16.88 5.47 -1.79
CA THR A 3 18.09 6.26 -2.13
C THR A 3 19.39 5.64 -1.60
N ALA A 4 19.32 4.86 -0.52
CA ALA A 4 20.49 4.15 0.00
C ALA A 4 20.81 2.88 -0.81
N ALA A 5 19.81 2.29 -1.48
CA ALA A 5 19.95 1.09 -2.29
C ALA A 5 20.26 1.41 -3.77
N THR A 6 19.66 2.45 -4.34
CA THR A 6 19.86 2.84 -5.76
C THR A 6 20.81 4.02 -5.96
N GLY A 7 21.12 4.79 -4.91
CA GLY A 7 21.96 6.00 -5.03
C GLY A 7 21.28 7.17 -5.76
N SER A 8 20.04 7.02 -6.23
CA SER A 8 19.26 8.01 -6.97
C SER A 8 17.90 8.26 -6.33
N LEU A 9 17.34 9.43 -6.61
CA LEU A 9 15.99 9.82 -6.19
C LEU A 9 15.06 9.85 -7.42
N ASP A 10 14.84 8.67 -7.99
CA ASP A 10 13.99 8.49 -9.17
C ASP A 10 12.49 8.53 -8.82
N TYR A 11 11.64 8.60 -9.85
CA TYR A 11 10.18 8.55 -9.76
C TYR A 11 9.66 7.38 -8.91
N GLY A 12 10.39 6.26 -8.90
CA GLY A 12 10.06 5.12 -8.07
C GLY A 12 10.10 5.38 -6.56
N ALA A 13 11.06 6.19 -6.10
CA ALA A 13 11.16 6.58 -4.68
C ALA A 13 9.93 7.39 -4.24
N TRP A 14 9.45 8.28 -5.12
CA TRP A 14 8.26 9.10 -4.87
C TRP A 14 6.99 8.27 -4.81
N ILE A 15 6.81 7.31 -5.71
CA ILE A 15 5.63 6.42 -5.72
C ILE A 15 5.61 5.55 -4.46
N LEU A 16 6.74 4.90 -4.13
CA LEU A 16 6.83 4.08 -2.93
C LEU A 16 6.61 4.92 -1.66
N GLY A 17 7.20 6.12 -1.61
CA GLY A 17 6.98 7.08 -0.52
C GLY A 17 5.51 7.47 -0.39
N ALA A 18 4.82 7.72 -1.51
CA ALA A 18 3.39 8.04 -1.52
C ALA A 18 2.54 6.86 -1.03
N ILE A 19 2.84 5.63 -1.46
CA ILE A 19 2.15 4.42 -0.97
C ILE A 19 2.30 4.29 0.54
N LEU A 20 3.53 4.39 1.05
CA LEU A 20 3.80 4.32 2.48
C LEU A 20 3.04 5.41 3.23
N PHE A 21 3.07 6.65 2.75
CA PHE A 21 2.39 7.78 3.37
C PHE A 21 0.87 7.60 3.40
N VAL A 22 0.26 7.25 2.27
CA VAL A 22 -1.19 7.05 2.16
C VAL A 22 -1.64 5.88 3.03
N TRP A 23 -0.85 4.80 3.11
CA TRP A 23 -1.12 3.63 3.94
C TRP A 23 -1.08 3.94 5.45
N GLN A 24 -0.24 4.89 5.89
CA GLN A 24 -0.18 5.28 7.31
C GLN A 24 -1.53 5.80 7.84
N ILE A 25 -2.25 6.57 7.04
CA ILE A 25 -3.47 7.24 7.48
C ILE A 25 -4.56 6.27 7.98
N PRO A 26 -5.00 5.25 7.22
CA PRO A 26 -5.98 4.29 7.71
C PRO A 26 -5.46 3.48 8.90
N HIS A 27 -4.15 3.18 8.96
CA HIS A 27 -3.51 2.49 10.08
C HIS A 27 -3.60 3.31 11.37
N PHE A 28 -3.18 4.58 11.35
CA PHE A 28 -3.23 5.47 12.49
C PHE A 28 -4.67 5.75 12.94
N LEU A 29 -5.60 5.94 12.01
CA LEU A 29 -7.01 6.15 12.35
C LEU A 29 -7.64 4.93 13.03
N ALA A 30 -7.29 3.72 12.61
CA ALA A 30 -7.73 2.49 13.27
C ALA A 30 -7.17 2.37 14.69
N LEU A 31 -5.90 2.70 14.89
CA LEU A 31 -5.24 2.72 16.21
C LEU A 31 -5.86 3.78 17.12
N ALA A 32 -6.05 4.99 16.62
CA ALA A 32 -6.66 6.10 17.35
C ALA A 32 -8.08 5.77 17.81
N TRP A 33 -8.84 5.01 17.00
CA TRP A 33 -10.15 4.52 17.42
C TRP A 33 -10.05 3.48 18.53
N LEU A 34 -9.15 2.50 18.39
CA LEU A 34 -9.01 1.40 19.36
C LEU A 34 -8.60 1.88 20.75
N TYR A 35 -7.71 2.87 20.82
CA TYR A 35 -7.18 3.42 22.07
C TYR A 35 -7.81 4.76 22.47
N ARG A 36 -8.95 5.13 21.88
CA ARG A 36 -9.61 6.42 22.13
C ARG A 36 -9.91 6.66 23.61
N GLU A 37 -10.27 5.61 24.35
CA GLU A 37 -10.61 5.68 25.78
C GLU A 37 -9.36 5.92 26.64
N ASP A 38 -8.24 5.31 26.28
CA ASP A 38 -6.95 5.50 26.95
C ASP A 38 -6.36 6.88 26.64
N TYR A 39 -6.48 7.34 25.39
CA TYR A 39 -6.07 8.69 25.00
C TYR A 39 -6.89 9.78 25.68
N ALA A 40 -8.21 9.55 25.84
CA ALA A 40 -9.08 10.47 26.57
C ALA A 40 -8.68 10.56 28.06
N GLN A 41 -8.35 9.43 28.69
CA GLN A 41 -7.85 9.39 30.07
C GLN A 41 -6.49 10.09 30.21
N GLY A 42 -5.62 9.99 29.21
CA GLY A 42 -4.34 10.68 29.14
C GLY A 42 -4.40 12.17 28.77
N GLY A 43 -5.60 12.72 28.52
CA GLY A 43 -5.79 14.12 28.14
C GLY A 43 -5.45 14.45 26.67
N PHE A 44 -5.19 13.44 25.83
CA PHE A 44 -4.89 13.64 24.41
C PHE A 44 -6.18 13.78 23.59
N ARG A 45 -6.23 14.78 22.69
CA ARG A 45 -7.36 14.97 21.76
C ARG A 45 -7.00 14.41 20.38
N MET A 46 -7.46 13.20 20.09
CA MET A 46 -7.37 12.58 18.76
C MET A 46 -8.67 12.77 17.97
N LEU A 47 -8.61 12.70 16.63
CA LEU A 47 -9.78 12.83 15.75
C LEU A 47 -11.02 12.03 16.21
N PRO A 48 -10.91 10.77 16.67
CA PRO A 48 -12.04 9.99 17.19
C PRO A 48 -12.67 10.52 18.48
N ILE A 49 -11.95 11.35 19.24
CA ILE A 49 -12.42 12.01 20.46
C ILE A 49 -13.18 13.29 20.09
N ILE A 50 -12.79 13.94 19.00
CA ILE A 50 -13.43 15.17 18.49
C ILE A 50 -14.68 14.83 17.65
N ASP A 51 -14.68 13.70 16.94
CA ASP A 51 -15.85 13.14 16.23
C ASP A 51 -16.32 11.82 16.88
N PRO A 52 -17.13 11.89 17.96
CA PRO A 52 -17.68 10.70 18.61
C PRO A 52 -18.62 9.90 17.70
N SER A 53 -19.11 10.49 16.59
CA SER A 53 -19.90 9.75 15.60
C SER A 53 -19.05 8.79 14.76
N GLY A 54 -17.73 9.03 14.69
CA GLY A 54 -16.75 8.29 13.91
C GLY A 54 -16.90 8.43 12.40
N ARG A 55 -17.82 9.28 11.91
CA ARG A 55 -18.09 9.44 10.48
C ARG A 55 -16.88 9.94 9.72
N THR A 56 -16.22 10.99 10.20
CA THR A 56 -15.05 11.57 9.53
C THR A 56 -13.88 10.58 9.54
N THR A 57 -13.63 9.91 10.66
CA THR A 57 -12.62 8.85 10.77
C THR A 57 -12.87 7.75 9.74
N CYS A 58 -14.11 7.29 9.61
CA CYS A 58 -14.48 6.24 8.66
C CYS A 58 -14.36 6.69 7.20
N GLN A 59 -14.77 7.93 6.88
CA GLN A 59 -14.65 8.49 5.53
C GLN A 59 -13.19 8.59 5.11
N LEU A 60 -12.30 9.04 6.00
CA LEU A 60 -10.86 9.11 5.73
C LEU A 60 -10.28 7.72 5.54
N ILE A 61 -10.61 6.74 6.39
CA ILE A 61 -10.16 5.35 6.21
C ILE A 61 -10.54 4.83 4.82
N VAL A 62 -11.81 4.98 4.41
CA VAL A 62 -12.28 4.46 3.12
C VAL A 62 -11.63 5.20 1.96
N LEU A 63 -11.53 6.54 2.03
CA LEU A 63 -10.93 7.37 1.00
C LEU A 63 -9.45 7.03 0.77
N TYR A 64 -8.66 6.93 1.84
CA TYR A 64 -7.25 6.61 1.74
C TYR A 64 -7.02 5.14 1.33
N SER A 65 -7.85 4.20 1.81
CA SER A 65 -7.80 2.82 1.33
C SER A 65 -8.14 2.71 -0.16
N LEU A 66 -9.10 3.51 -0.66
CA LEU A 66 -9.42 3.56 -2.09
C LEU A 66 -8.27 4.16 -2.89
N ALA A 67 -7.60 5.19 -2.36
CA ALA A 67 -6.45 5.82 -3.00
C ALA A 67 -5.24 4.87 -3.14
N LEU A 68 -5.10 3.85 -2.28
CA LEU A 68 -4.03 2.85 -2.40
C LEU A 68 -4.13 2.01 -3.68
N ILE A 69 -5.34 1.79 -4.22
CA ILE A 69 -5.53 0.97 -5.43
C ILE A 69 -4.88 1.62 -6.67
N PRO A 70 -5.23 2.87 -7.07
CA PRO A 70 -4.59 3.52 -8.21
C PRO A 70 -3.10 3.80 -7.94
N LEU A 71 -2.69 3.98 -6.69
CA LEU A 71 -1.28 4.20 -6.34
C LEU A 71 -0.44 2.93 -6.51
N GLY A 72 -1.01 1.77 -6.13
CA GLY A 72 -0.41 0.45 -6.40
C GLY A 72 -0.27 0.19 -7.90
N LEU A 73 -1.32 0.49 -8.69
CA LEU A 73 -1.26 0.39 -10.14
C LEU A 73 -0.24 1.35 -10.77
N ALA A 74 -0.11 2.57 -10.25
CA ALA A 74 0.88 3.53 -10.71
C ALA A 74 2.32 3.01 -10.55
N ALA A 75 2.60 2.24 -9.49
CA ALA A 75 3.90 1.58 -9.33
C ALA A 75 4.17 0.56 -10.44
N THR A 76 3.16 -0.19 -10.87
CA THR A 76 3.30 -1.12 -12.01
C THR A 76 3.50 -0.40 -13.33
N ILE A 77 2.73 0.67 -13.58
CA ILE A 77 2.84 1.47 -14.81
C ILE A 77 4.21 2.15 -14.90
N ALA A 78 4.77 2.57 -13.77
CA ALA A 78 6.11 3.15 -13.69
C ALA A 78 7.24 2.12 -13.87
N GLY A 79 6.92 0.83 -14.07
CA GLY A 79 7.89 -0.24 -14.27
C GLY A 79 8.65 -0.65 -13.01
N LEU A 80 8.18 -0.24 -11.82
CA LEU A 80 8.81 -0.63 -10.54
C LEU A 80 8.50 -2.07 -10.15
N ALA A 81 7.35 -2.57 -10.59
CA ALA A 81 6.86 -3.91 -10.31
C ALA A 81 5.99 -4.37 -11.48
N GLY A 82 5.88 -5.66 -11.67
CA GLY A 82 5.09 -6.29 -12.72
C GLY A 82 3.65 -6.58 -12.32
N TRP A 83 3.04 -7.48 -13.09
CA TRP A 83 1.61 -7.75 -13.03
C TRP A 83 1.18 -8.50 -11.77
N LEU A 84 2.06 -9.31 -11.18
CA LEU A 84 1.74 -10.05 -9.96
C LEU A 84 1.60 -9.10 -8.78
N TYR A 85 2.48 -8.09 -8.71
CA TYR A 85 2.34 -6.98 -7.76
C TYR A 85 1.06 -6.18 -7.99
N ALA A 86 0.71 -5.86 -9.24
CA ALA A 86 -0.51 -5.13 -9.56
C ALA A 86 -1.74 -5.85 -8.99
N LEU A 87 -1.86 -7.15 -9.25
CA LEU A 87 -2.96 -7.97 -8.77
C LEU A 87 -2.98 -8.05 -7.24
N GLY A 88 -1.82 -8.26 -6.61
CA GLY A 88 -1.68 -8.26 -5.14
C GLY A 88 -2.09 -6.93 -4.52
N SER A 89 -1.65 -5.80 -5.08
CA SER A 89 -1.96 -4.45 -4.61
C SER A 89 -3.46 -4.14 -4.68
N ILE A 90 -4.13 -4.58 -5.75
CA ILE A 90 -5.58 -4.43 -5.93
C ILE A 90 -6.32 -5.27 -4.89
N LEU A 91 -5.97 -6.55 -4.73
CA LEU A 91 -6.63 -7.45 -3.77
C LEU A 91 -6.48 -6.94 -2.33
N LEU A 92 -5.27 -6.52 -1.96
CA LEU A 92 -4.98 -5.95 -0.64
C LEU A 92 -5.70 -4.62 -0.43
N GLY A 93 -5.77 -3.76 -1.46
CA GLY A 93 -6.49 -2.50 -1.43
C GLY A 93 -8.00 -2.68 -1.25
N ILE A 94 -8.60 -3.62 -2.00
CA ILE A 94 -10.01 -4.00 -1.85
C ILE A 94 -10.28 -4.55 -0.45
N ALA A 95 -9.40 -5.38 0.10
CA ALA A 95 -9.53 -5.89 1.46
C ALA A 95 -9.52 -4.77 2.52
N MET A 96 -8.64 -3.78 2.37
CA MET A 96 -8.59 -2.59 3.24
C MET A 96 -9.86 -1.72 3.11
N VAL A 97 -10.35 -1.51 1.88
CA VAL A 97 -11.62 -0.79 1.66
C VAL A 97 -12.78 -1.54 2.29
N PHE A 98 -12.85 -2.86 2.12
CA PHE A 98 -13.92 -3.70 2.68
C PHE A 98 -13.96 -3.62 4.21
N GLU A 99 -12.81 -3.77 4.88
CA GLU A 99 -12.74 -3.65 6.34
C GLU A 99 -13.03 -2.21 6.79
N GLY A 100 -12.61 -1.19 6.03
CA GLY A 100 -12.94 0.22 6.30
C GLY A 100 -14.45 0.49 6.20
N VAL A 101 -15.12 -0.03 5.18
CA VAL A 101 -16.57 0.10 5.00
C VAL A 101 -17.31 -0.67 6.10
N ARG A 102 -16.88 -1.91 6.40
CA ARG A 102 -17.44 -2.71 7.49
C ARG A 102 -17.34 -2.00 8.84
N PHE A 103 -16.18 -1.40 9.12
CA PHE A 103 -15.97 -0.58 10.30
C PHE A 103 -16.88 0.66 10.29
N SER A 104 -17.09 1.31 9.15
CA SER A 104 -17.98 2.48 9.05
C SER A 104 -19.45 2.21 9.38
N VAL A 105 -19.93 1.02 9.02
CA VAL A 105 -21.31 0.56 9.27
C VAL A 105 -21.48 0.13 10.74
N ARG A 106 -20.53 -0.63 11.28
CA ARG A 106 -20.68 -1.28 12.59
C ARG A 106 -20.07 -0.50 13.76
N ARG A 107 -19.00 0.26 13.51
CA ARG A 107 -18.25 1.10 14.46
C ARG A 107 -17.86 0.40 15.76
N ARG A 108 -17.57 -0.91 15.68
CA ARG A 108 -17.11 -1.71 16.81
C ARG A 108 -15.60 -1.73 16.91
N ASN A 109 -15.08 -1.78 18.13
CA ASN A 109 -13.65 -1.94 18.40
C ASN A 109 -13.11 -3.24 17.78
N THR A 110 -13.93 -4.29 17.66
CA THR A 110 -13.55 -5.53 16.98
C THR A 110 -13.28 -5.33 15.49
N ASP A 111 -14.07 -4.50 14.81
CA ASP A 111 -13.89 -4.22 13.38
C ASP A 111 -12.70 -3.25 13.17
N ALA A 112 -12.50 -2.28 14.08
CA ALA A 112 -11.30 -1.42 14.09
C ALA A 112 -9.99 -2.22 14.26
N ARG A 113 -10.00 -3.21 15.17
CA ARG A 113 -8.85 -4.10 15.39
C ARG A 113 -8.55 -4.96 14.17
N ARG A 114 -9.58 -5.40 13.43
CA ARG A 114 -9.40 -6.13 12.16
C ARG A 114 -8.80 -5.24 11.08
N LEU A 115 -9.30 -4.02 10.92
CA LEU A 115 -8.72 -3.04 10.01
C LEU A 115 -7.25 -2.74 10.35
N PHE A 116 -6.93 -2.58 11.63
CA PHE A 116 -5.57 -2.40 12.09
C PHE A 116 -4.69 -3.61 11.75
N LEU A 117 -5.15 -4.84 12.03
CA LEU A 117 -4.40 -6.04 11.71
C LEU A 117 -4.25 -6.25 10.19
N ALA A 118 -5.29 -5.96 9.42
CA ALA A 118 -5.27 -5.98 7.95
C ALA A 118 -4.25 -4.98 7.42
N SER A 119 -4.18 -3.77 7.99
CA SER A 119 -3.16 -2.78 7.61
C SER A 119 -1.74 -3.26 7.94
N ILE A 120 -1.51 -3.91 9.08
CA ILE A 120 -0.20 -4.50 9.43
C ILE A 120 0.19 -5.59 8.46
N LEU A 121 -0.75 -6.43 8.02
CA LEU A 121 -0.50 -7.49 7.04
C LEU A 121 -0.37 -6.96 5.61
N TYR A 122 -1.01 -5.83 5.29
CA TYR A 122 -0.98 -5.20 3.97
C TYR A 122 0.45 -4.92 3.52
N LEU A 123 1.26 -4.26 4.37
CA LEU A 123 2.61 -3.86 4.01
C LEU A 123 3.56 -5.03 3.69
N PRO A 124 3.74 -6.05 4.58
CA PRO A 124 4.62 -7.18 4.29
C PRO A 124 4.12 -8.02 3.11
N LEU A 125 2.80 -8.17 2.93
CA LEU A 125 2.27 -8.87 1.75
C LEU A 125 2.55 -8.10 0.46
N LEU A 126 2.34 -6.79 0.46
CA LEU A 126 2.62 -5.93 -0.69
C LEU A 126 4.11 -6.00 -1.07
N LEU A 127 5.00 -5.91 -0.08
CA LEU A 127 6.44 -6.03 -0.29
C LEU A 127 6.83 -7.45 -0.75
N ALA A 128 6.21 -8.50 -0.21
CA ALA A 128 6.45 -9.87 -0.65
C ALA A 128 6.04 -10.07 -2.12
N PHE A 129 4.91 -9.50 -2.55
CA PHE A 129 4.51 -9.51 -3.96
C PHE A 129 5.52 -8.75 -4.82
N MET A 130 6.05 -7.61 -4.35
CA MET A 130 7.05 -6.84 -5.09
C MET A 130 8.34 -7.65 -5.30
N VAL A 131 8.82 -8.33 -4.25
CA VAL A 131 10.02 -9.19 -4.32
C VAL A 131 9.79 -10.41 -5.20
N ALA A 132 8.63 -11.08 -5.08
CA ALA A 132 8.29 -12.23 -5.91
C ALA A 132 8.19 -11.86 -7.40
N ASP A 133 7.63 -10.69 -7.68
CA ASP A 133 7.46 -10.21 -9.04
C ASP A 133 8.81 -9.81 -9.69
N GLN A 134 9.74 -9.22 -8.94
CA GLN A 134 11.08 -8.89 -9.43
C GLN A 134 11.82 -10.11 -10.03
N GLY A 135 11.64 -11.30 -9.44
CA GLY A 135 12.18 -12.55 -10.00
C GLY A 135 11.59 -12.92 -11.37
N SER A 136 10.36 -12.51 -11.64
CA SER A 136 9.64 -12.76 -12.90
C SER A 136 10.12 -11.85 -14.04
N VAL A 137 10.48 -10.61 -13.72
CA VAL A 137 10.96 -9.61 -14.68
C VAL A 137 12.37 -9.98 -15.19
N HIS A 138 13.25 -10.46 -14.31
CA HIS A 138 14.60 -10.89 -14.68
C HIS A 138 14.60 -12.09 -15.64
N ASP A 139 13.66 -13.03 -15.47
CA ASP A 139 13.52 -14.20 -16.32
C ASP A 139 13.09 -13.80 -17.74
N CYS A 140 12.17 -12.84 -17.86
CA CYS A 140 11.67 -12.34 -19.15
C CYS A 140 12.75 -11.54 -19.93
N GLN A 141 13.57 -10.73 -19.25
CA GLN A 141 14.69 -10.02 -19.89
C GLN A 141 15.80 -10.97 -20.36
N THR A 142 16.12 -11.98 -19.55
CA THR A 142 17.13 -13.00 -19.92
C THR A 142 16.69 -13.77 -21.17
N ILE A 143 15.41 -14.13 -21.28
CA ILE A 143 14.87 -14.81 -22.46
C ILE A 143 14.88 -13.89 -23.69
N ALA A 144 14.56 -12.60 -23.53
CA ALA A 144 14.59 -11.63 -24.62
C ALA A 144 16.01 -11.38 -25.16
N GLU A 145 17.02 -11.31 -24.29
CA GLU A 145 18.43 -11.12 -24.67
C GLU A 145 19.02 -12.37 -25.34
N VAL A 146 18.62 -13.57 -24.90
CA VAL A 146 19.02 -14.85 -25.53
C VAL A 146 18.34 -15.06 -26.90
N THR A 147 17.19 -14.42 -27.15
CA THR A 147 16.39 -14.62 -28.37
C THR A 147 16.70 -13.64 -29.50
N ILE A 148 17.41 -12.53 -29.25
CA ILE A 148 17.93 -11.66 -30.32
C ILE A 148 19.32 -12.18 -30.69
N PRO A 149 19.50 -12.92 -31.81
CA PRO A 149 20.84 -13.19 -32.30
C PRO A 149 21.43 -11.83 -32.69
N SER A 150 22.62 -11.51 -32.19
CA SER A 150 23.44 -10.45 -32.76
C SER A 150 23.84 -10.87 -34.18
N ASP A 151 22.97 -10.63 -35.16
CA ASP A 151 23.38 -10.67 -36.56
C ASP A 151 24.46 -9.58 -36.74
N PRO A 152 25.67 -9.94 -37.20
CA PRO A 152 26.73 -8.97 -37.38
C PRO A 152 26.42 -8.13 -38.62
N ILE A 153 25.83 -6.95 -38.43
CA ILE A 153 25.81 -5.90 -39.45
C ILE A 153 27.12 -5.10 -39.31
N ASP A 154 28.25 -5.78 -39.49
CA ASP A 154 29.60 -5.19 -39.61
C ASP A 154 30.30 -5.75 -40.87
N SER A 155 29.57 -5.79 -41.99
CA SER A 155 30.15 -6.12 -43.30
C SER A 155 29.50 -5.32 -44.43
N LEU A 156 29.63 -3.99 -44.38
CA LEU A 156 29.59 -3.10 -45.55
C LEU A 156 30.62 -1.97 -45.38
#